data_AF-A0A1I7I199-F1
#
_entry.id   AF-A0A1I7I199-F1
#
_cell.length_a   1.000
_cell.length_b   1.000
_cell.length_c   1.000
_cell.angle_alpha   90.00
_cell.angle_beta   90.00
_cell.angle_gamma   90.00
#
_symmetry.space_group_name_H-M   'P 1'
#
loop_
_entity.id
_entity.type
_entity.pdbx_description
1 polymer ?
#
loop_
_entity_poly.entity_id
_entity_poly.type
_entity_poly.pdbx_seq_one_letter_code
_entity_poly.pdbx_strand_id
1 'polypeptide(L)'
;MNTKELKRFLKEHLVPSKLYKVGGHHKNRICLDKTKNGWAVFFQDKKDRIGEIDFVDEASACDKMKDELRKLMEQMYGITWAVAK
;
A
#
# COMPACT_ATOMS: atom_id res chain seq x y z
N MET A 1 -12.30 -0.81 -3.48
CA MET A 1 -11.75 -2.19 -3.37
C MET A 1 -11.65 -2.58 -1.89
N ASN A 2 -11.38 -3.84 -1.54
CA ASN A 2 -11.02 -4.26 -0.18
C ASN A 2 -9.60 -4.84 -0.10
N THR A 3 -9.12 -5.17 1.10
CA THR A 3 -7.77 -5.70 1.34
C THR A 3 -7.49 -7.03 0.62
N LYS A 4 -8.51 -7.86 0.38
CA LYS A 4 -8.35 -9.11 -0.40
C LYS A 4 -8.15 -8.80 -1.89
N GLU A 5 -8.96 -7.89 -2.43
CA GLU A 5 -8.84 -7.42 -3.82
C GLU A 5 -7.50 -6.72 -4.04
N LEU A 6 -7.05 -5.89 -3.10
CA LEU A 6 -5.73 -5.24 -3.14
C LEU A 6 -4.61 -6.27 -3.18
N LYS A 7 -4.64 -7.29 -2.30
CA LYS A 7 -3.63 -8.37 -2.31
C LYS A 7 -3.60 -9.12 -3.64
N ARG A 8 -4.77 -9.39 -4.23
CA ARG A 8 -4.88 -10.04 -5.54
C ARG A 8 -4.26 -9.16 -6.62
N PHE A 9 -4.65 -7.89 -6.68
CA PHE A 9 -4.12 -6.90 -7.63
C PHE A 9 -2.59 -6.79 -7.54
N LEU A 10 -2.04 -6.61 -6.34
CA LEU A 10 -0.59 -6.49 -6.16
C LEU A 10 0.16 -7.74 -6.63
N LYS A 11 -0.43 -8.93 -6.46
CA LYS A 11 0.14 -10.19 -6.95
C LYS A 11 0.08 -10.30 -8.47
N GLU A 12 -1.05 -9.95 -9.08
CA GLU A 12 -1.26 -9.95 -10.54
C GLU A 12 -0.31 -8.98 -11.25
N HIS A 13 -0.05 -7.83 -10.62
CA HIS A 13 0.87 -6.81 -11.12
C HIS A 13 2.33 -7.01 -10.69
N LEU A 14 2.67 -8.19 -10.15
CA LEU A 14 4.04 -8.57 -9.76
C LEU A 14 4.70 -7.57 -8.79
N VAL A 15 3.92 -6.89 -7.95
CA VAL A 15 4.46 -5.97 -6.95
C VAL A 15 5.21 -6.79 -5.89
N PRO A 16 6.51 -6.51 -5.66
CA PRO A 16 7.27 -7.28 -4.69
C PRO A 16 6.67 -7.15 -3.28
N SER A 17 6.38 -8.29 -2.66
CA SER A 17 5.83 -8.36 -1.29
C SER A 17 6.74 -7.74 -0.22
N LYS A 18 8.01 -7.48 -0.56
CA LYS A 18 8.97 -6.75 0.28
C LYS A 18 8.68 -5.26 0.37
N LEU A 19 7.88 -4.69 -0.54
CA LEU A 19 7.54 -3.26 -0.53
C LEU A 19 6.34 -2.94 0.34
N TYR A 20 5.53 -3.94 0.68
CA TYR A 20 4.24 -3.70 1.32
C TYR A 20 3.87 -4.70 2.42
N LYS A 21 2.94 -4.29 3.28
CA LYS A 21 2.31 -5.10 4.32
C LYS A 21 0.84 -4.73 4.47
N VAL A 22 -0.06 -5.69 4.29
CA VAL A 22 -1.50 -5.50 4.48
C VAL A 22 -1.96 -6.27 5.72
N GLY A 23 -2.57 -5.57 6.68
CA GLY A 23 -2.99 -6.10 7.97
C GLY A 23 -1.84 -6.15 8.98
N GLY A 24 -1.17 -5.02 9.19
CA GLY A 24 -0.12 -4.87 10.19
C GLY A 24 1.02 -3.98 9.71
N HIS A 25 2.09 -3.93 10.49
CA HIS A 25 3.29 -3.15 10.18
C HIS A 25 4.51 -4.05 9.92
N HIS A 26 5.42 -3.58 9.06
CA HIS A 26 6.73 -4.18 8.86
C HIS A 26 7.72 -3.11 8.43
N LYS A 27 8.91 -3.11 9.01
CA LYS A 27 9.98 -2.17 8.68
C LYS A 27 10.28 -2.12 7.18
N ASN A 28 10.51 -0.91 6.68
CA ASN A 28 10.84 -0.55 5.30
C ASN A 28 9.76 -0.94 4.29
N ARG A 29 8.48 -0.88 4.68
CA ARG A 29 7.35 -1.22 3.81
C ARG A 29 6.23 -0.20 3.94
N ILE A 30 5.49 -0.02 2.86
CA ILE A 30 4.18 0.63 2.88
C ILE A 30 3.20 -0.32 3.57
N CYS A 31 2.69 0.11 4.70
CA CYS A 31 1.81 -0.67 5.56
C CYS A 31 0.39 -0.13 5.46
N LEU A 32 -0.57 -1.05 5.44
CA LEU A 32 -1.98 -0.77 5.65
C LEU A 32 -2.43 -1.57 6.85
N ASP A 33 -2.92 -0.87 7.86
CA ASP A 33 -3.33 -1.48 9.12
C ASP A 33 -4.69 -0.96 9.56
N LYS A 34 -5.41 -1.79 10.32
CA LYS A 34 -6.71 -1.42 10.88
C LYS A 34 -6.49 -0.73 12.22
N THR A 35 -6.98 0.51 12.34
CA THR A 35 -6.93 1.28 13.58
C THR A 35 -8.25 1.16 14.34
N LYS A 36 -8.33 1.76 15.54
CA LYS A 36 -9.56 1.76 16.34
C LYS A 36 -10.74 2.42 15.62
N ASN A 37 -10.46 3.42 14.77
CA ASN A 37 -11.47 4.28 14.15
C ASN A 37 -11.52 4.12 12.61
N GLY A 38 -10.81 3.15 12.04
CA GLY A 38 -10.76 2.97 10.60
C GLY A 38 -9.50 2.24 10.16
N TRP A 39 -8.78 2.83 9.21
CA TRP A 39 -7.63 2.26 8.54
C TRP A 39 -6.54 3.31 8.39
N ALA A 40 -5.28 2.90 8.53
CA ALA A 40 -4.13 3.78 8.34
C ALA A 40 -3.23 3.22 7.24
N VAL A 41 -2.75 4.11 6.38
CA VAL A 41 -1.71 3.82 5.38
C VAL A 41 -0.48 4.64 5.75
N PHE A 42 0.66 3.98 5.93
CA PHE A 42 1.90 4.64 6.35
C PHE A 42 3.12 3.86 5.86
N PHE A 43 4.24 4.55 5.70
CA PHE A 43 5.53 3.88 5.52
C PHE A 43 6.18 3.67 6.89
N GLN A 44 6.53 2.42 7.20
CA GLN A 44 7.21 2.11 8.46
C GLN A 44 8.73 2.28 8.28
N ASP A 45 9.30 3.38 8.72
CA ASP A 45 10.76 3.54 8.81
C ASP A 45 11.24 3.22 10.23
N LYS A 46 11.95 2.11 10.39
CA LYS A 46 12.35 1.59 11.72
C LYS A 46 11.15 1.53 12.68
N LYS A 47 11.06 2.45 13.64
CA LYS A 47 9.98 2.55 14.63
C LYS A 47 8.97 3.66 14.32
N ASP A 48 9.29 4.52 13.36
CA ASP A 48 8.49 5.69 13.02
C ASP A 48 7.54 5.38 11.87
N ARG A 49 6.35 5.99 11.94
CA ARG A 49 5.37 5.99 10.85
C ARG A 49 5.54 7.27 10.07
N ILE A 50 5.93 7.16 8.81
CA ILE A 50 6.18 8.29 7.93
C ILE A 50 5.01 8.40 6.94
N GLY A 51 4.49 9.62 6.78
CA GLY A 51 3.39 9.90 5.85
C GLY A 51 2.12 9.11 6.19
N GLU A 52 1.81 8.98 7.49
CA GLU A 52 0.59 8.31 7.95
C GLU A 52 -0.65 9.09 7.52
N ILE A 53 -1.58 8.37 6.90
CA ILE A 53 -2.87 8.90 6.47
C ILE A 53 -3.95 7.95 6.96
N ASP A 54 -4.86 8.48 7.76
CA ASP A 54 -6.02 7.77 8.27
C ASP A 54 -7.22 7.89 7.33
N PHE A 55 -7.96 6.79 7.24
CA PHE A 55 -9.17 6.64 6.45
C PHE A 55 -10.25 6.00 7.31
N VAL A 56 -11.50 6.43 7.12
CA VAL A 56 -12.64 5.86 7.84
C VAL A 56 -13.02 4.50 7.27
N ASP A 57 -12.88 4.33 5.95
CA ASP A 57 -13.28 3.13 5.23
C ASP A 57 -12.08 2.36 4.63
N GLU A 58 -12.28 1.05 4.45
CA GLU A 58 -11.26 0.15 3.91
C GLU A 58 -10.90 0.47 2.45
N ALA A 59 -11.87 0.95 1.68
CA ALA A 59 -11.71 1.13 0.25
C ALA A 59 -10.76 2.29 -0.07
N SER A 60 -10.97 3.44 0.58
CA SER A 60 -10.10 4.60 0.48
C SER A 60 -8.67 4.30 0.91
N ALA A 61 -8.50 3.54 2.00
CA ALA A 61 -7.16 3.11 2.44
C ALA A 61 -6.49 2.20 1.42
N CYS A 62 -7.23 1.22 0.86
CA CYS A 62 -6.68 0.32 -0.15
C CYS A 62 -6.32 1.07 -1.44
N ASP A 63 -7.13 2.03 -1.87
CA ASP A 63 -6.85 2.85 -3.05
C ASP A 63 -5.63 3.75 -2.83
N LYS A 64 -5.47 4.32 -1.65
CA LYS A 64 -4.28 5.09 -1.30
C LYS A 64 -3.03 4.22 -1.30
N MET A 65 -3.06 3.05 -0.66
CA MET A 65 -1.93 2.14 -0.64
C MET A 65 -1.52 1.69 -2.05
N LYS A 66 -2.50 1.43 -2.93
CA LYS A 66 -2.27 1.11 -4.35
C LYS A 66 -1.53 2.25 -5.06
N ASP A 67 -1.95 3.50 -4.85
CA ASP A 67 -1.33 4.67 -5.46
C ASP A 67 0.12 4.89 -4.97
N GLU A 68 0.37 4.74 -3.66
CA GLU A 68 1.74 4.84 -3.11
C GLU A 68 2.66 3.74 -3.65
N LEU A 69 2.17 2.50 -3.75
CA LEU A 69 2.93 1.41 -4.37
C LEU A 69 3.16 1.64 -5.86
N ARG A 70 2.19 2.22 -6.56
CA ARG A 70 2.31 2.60 -7.97
C ARG A 70 3.47 3.56 -8.17
N LYS A 71 3.49 4.66 -7.42
CA LYS A 71 4.57 5.67 -7.45
C LYS A 71 5.93 5.08 -7.10
N LEU A 72 5.96 4.21 -6.09
CA LEU A 72 7.19 3.54 -5.68
C LEU A 72 7.74 2.63 -6.80
N MET A 73 6.86 1.86 -7.45
CA MET A 73 7.24 1.01 -8.59
C MET A 73 7.74 1.85 -9.77
N GLU A 74 7.08 2.97 -10.08
CA GLU A 74 7.49 3.91 -11.13
C GLU A 74 8.87 4.50 -10.83
N GLN A 75 9.13 4.91 -9.59
CA GLN A 75 10.42 5.48 -9.20
C GLN A 75 11.55 4.46 -9.20
N MET A 76 11.29 3.22 -8.76
CA MET A 76 12.34 2.20 -8.66
C MET A 76 12.69 1.55 -10.01
N TYR A 77 11.69 1.34 -10.87
CA TYR A 77 11.87 0.58 -12.11
C TYR A 77 11.81 1.45 -13.36
N GLY A 78 11.38 2.72 -13.27
CA GLY A 78 11.16 3.57 -14.44
C GLY A 78 10.02 3.06 -15.35
N ILE A 79 9.22 2.09 -14.87
CA ILE A 79 8.13 1.48 -15.63
C ILE A 79 6.83 2.19 -15.22
N THR A 80 6.32 3.07 -16.09
CA THR A 80 4.94 3.54 -16.03
C THR A 80 4.03 2.35 -16.29
N TRP A 81 3.09 2.09 -15.39
CA TRP A 81 2.14 0.98 -15.48
C TRP A 81 1.57 0.93 -16.90
N ALA A 82 1.75 -0.20 -17.58
CA ALA A 82 1.17 -0.38 -18.90
C ALA A 82 -0.33 -0.08 -18.79
N VAL A 83 -0.76 0.97 -19.50
CA VAL A 83 -2.17 1.37 -19.54
C VAL A 83 -2.94 0.14 -19.97
N ALA A 84 -3.82 -0.37 -19.10
CA ALA A 84 -4.71 -1.45 -19.49
C ALA A 84 -5.52 -0.95 -20.69
N LYS A 85 -5.33 -1.63 -21.84
CA LYS A 85 -6.05 -1.36 -23.09
C LYS A 85 -7.48 -1.83 -22.98
#